data_AF-A0A258IY98-F1
#
_entry.id   AF-A0A258IY98-F1
#
_cell.length_a   1.000
_cell.length_b   1.000
_cell.length_c   1.000
_cell.angle_alpha   90.00
_cell.angle_beta   90.00
_cell.angle_gamma   90.00
#
_symmetry.space_group_name_H-M   'P 1'
#
loop_
_entity.id
_entity.type
_entity.pdbx_description
1 polymer ?
#
loop_
_entity_poly.entity_id
_entity_poly.type
_entity_poly.pdbx_seq_one_letter_code
_entity_poly.pdbx_strand_id
1 'polypeptide(L)'
;MILRSDYAGPMTRSAQAMFARAERRAKRAGPKPSGEPVARPPSPFSQALQRLGLTATMVRHWEEAGIVEFKRVGGRRIIDDNALECLTTILQLRRAGFTIRQITWTSDILPPTVSAMRHALEARQGLTEIARATTIARAIVTGRNAT
;
A
#
# COMPACT_ATOMS: atom_id res chain seq x y z
N MET A 1 -27.20 -3.80 -27.41
CA MET A 1 -28.20 -2.71 -27.28
C MET A 1 -28.83 -2.56 -28.66
N ILE A 2 -30.15 -2.70 -28.78
CA ILE A 2 -30.83 -2.71 -30.10
C ILE A 2 -30.75 -1.29 -30.68
N LEU A 3 -30.28 -1.16 -31.91
CA LEU A 3 -30.27 0.10 -32.63
C LEU A 3 -31.67 0.42 -33.12
N ARG A 4 -31.99 1.71 -33.27
CA ARG A 4 -33.30 2.15 -33.76
C ARG A 4 -33.63 1.56 -35.15
N SER A 5 -32.62 1.33 -35.98
CA SER A 5 -32.73 0.69 -37.31
C SER A 5 -33.15 -0.78 -37.24
N ASP A 6 -32.88 -1.44 -36.11
CA ASP A 6 -33.04 -2.89 -35.96
C ASP A 6 -34.29 -3.23 -35.12
N TYR A 7 -35.11 -2.22 -34.81
CA TYR A 7 -36.32 -2.37 -34.01
C TYR A 7 -37.52 -2.78 -34.86
N ALA A 8 -37.96 -4.03 -34.71
CA ALA A 8 -39.09 -4.61 -35.46
C ALA A 8 -40.49 -4.38 -34.81
N GLY A 9 -40.58 -3.58 -33.74
CA GLY A 9 -41.84 -3.31 -33.03
C GLY A 9 -42.53 -2.01 -33.45
N PRO A 10 -43.79 -1.78 -33.02
CA PRO A 10 -44.49 -0.52 -33.30
C PRO A 10 -43.77 0.65 -32.62
N MET A 11 -43.50 1.71 -33.37
CA MET A 11 -42.76 2.89 -32.90
C MET A 11 -43.64 3.79 -32.01
N THR A 12 -43.88 3.33 -30.79
CA THR A 12 -44.67 4.04 -29.76
C THR A 12 -43.90 5.21 -29.15
N ARG A 13 -44.59 6.13 -28.46
CA ARG A 13 -43.96 7.25 -27.73
C ARG A 13 -42.94 6.77 -26.69
N SER A 14 -43.19 5.63 -26.04
CA SER A 14 -42.27 5.02 -25.09
C SER A 14 -41.01 4.46 -25.78
N ALA A 15 -41.16 3.80 -26.94
CA ALA A 15 -40.03 3.34 -27.74
C ALA A 15 -39.15 4.50 -28.22
N GLN A 16 -39.77 5.59 -28.71
CA GLN A 16 -39.05 6.81 -29.08
C GLN A 16 -38.28 7.41 -27.88
N ALA A 17 -38.90 7.48 -26.71
CA ALA A 17 -38.25 7.99 -25.50
C ALA A 17 -37.08 7.11 -25.05
N MET A 18 -37.18 5.80 -25.21
CA MET A 18 -36.10 4.85 -24.91
C MET A 18 -34.89 5.07 -25.82
N PHE A 19 -35.11 5.18 -27.14
CA PHE A 19 -34.03 5.45 -28.10
C PHE A 19 -33.42 6.85 -27.93
N ALA A 20 -34.22 7.87 -27.66
CA ALA A 20 -33.70 9.21 -27.37
C ALA A 20 -32.85 9.26 -26.08
N ARG A 21 -33.14 8.41 -25.09
CA ARG A 21 -32.28 8.25 -23.89
C ARG A 21 -31.00 7.49 -24.21
N ALA A 22 -31.10 6.45 -25.03
CA ALA A 22 -29.98 5.69 -25.54
C ALA A 22 -28.96 6.55 -26.30
N GLU A 23 -29.43 7.35 -27.26
CA GLU A 23 -28.61 8.25 -28.06
C GLU A 23 -27.95 9.33 -27.19
N ARG A 24 -28.68 9.90 -26.22
CA ARG A 24 -28.10 10.83 -25.24
C ARG A 24 -27.03 10.16 -24.38
N ARG A 25 -27.21 8.90 -23.99
CA ARG A 25 -26.22 8.13 -23.23
C ARG A 25 -24.98 7.83 -24.08
N ALA A 26 -25.15 7.45 -25.35
CA ALA A 26 -24.05 7.23 -26.28
C ALA A 26 -23.26 8.53 -26.55
N LYS A 27 -23.96 9.64 -26.77
CA LYS A 27 -23.35 10.97 -26.96
C LYS A 27 -22.60 11.44 -25.71
N ARG A 28 -23.11 11.14 -24.50
CA ARG A 28 -22.43 11.42 -23.23
C ARG A 28 -21.28 10.45 -22.94
N ALA A 29 -21.36 9.21 -23.40
CA ALA A 29 -20.32 8.22 -23.18
C ALA A 29 -19.03 8.53 -23.96
N GLY A 30 -19.09 9.43 -24.95
CA GLY A 30 -17.96 9.80 -25.80
C GLY A 30 -17.40 8.59 -26.56
N PRO A 31 -16.42 8.78 -27.45
CA PRO A 31 -15.59 7.67 -27.87
C PRO A 31 -14.92 7.10 -26.60
N LYS A 32 -15.21 5.84 -26.27
CA LYS A 32 -14.41 5.08 -25.30
C LYS A 32 -12.97 5.21 -25.81
N PRO A 33 -12.02 5.81 -25.07
CA PRO A 33 -10.69 6.01 -25.59
C PRO A 33 -10.11 4.64 -25.90
N SER A 34 -10.03 4.30 -27.19
CA SER A 34 -9.29 3.18 -27.74
C SER A 34 -7.80 3.50 -27.77
N GLY A 35 -7.34 4.32 -26.81
CA GLY A 35 -5.93 4.47 -26.56
C GLY A 35 -5.46 3.17 -25.93
N GLU A 36 -4.40 2.60 -26.50
CA GLU A 36 -3.41 1.88 -25.69
C GLU A 36 -3.26 2.60 -24.34
N PRO A 37 -3.09 1.89 -23.22
CA PRO A 37 -2.93 2.54 -21.93
C PRO A 37 -1.70 3.45 -22.02
N VAL A 38 -1.91 4.72 -22.34
CA VAL A 38 -0.89 5.76 -22.29
C VAL A 38 -0.57 5.84 -20.81
N ALA A 39 0.50 5.15 -20.42
CA ALA A 39 0.91 5.02 -19.04
C ALA A 39 1.13 6.43 -18.52
N ARG A 40 0.14 6.93 -17.76
CA ARG A 40 0.25 8.22 -17.11
C ARG A 40 1.52 8.14 -16.26
N PRO A 41 2.45 9.10 -16.37
CA PRO A 41 3.67 9.05 -15.59
C PRO A 41 3.31 8.91 -14.11
N PRO A 42 3.97 8.00 -13.38
CA PRO A 42 3.63 7.73 -11.99
C PRO A 42 3.74 9.02 -11.18
N SER A 43 2.79 9.25 -10.28
CA SER A 43 2.83 10.43 -9.40
C SER A 43 4.11 10.42 -8.55
N PRO A 44 4.61 11.58 -8.07
CA PRO A 44 5.79 11.64 -7.21
C PRO A 44 5.67 10.71 -5.99
N PHE A 45 4.49 10.65 -5.38
CA PHE A 45 4.16 9.70 -4.30
C PHE A 45 4.36 8.25 -4.75
N SER A 46 3.79 7.87 -5.90
CA SER A 46 3.93 6.51 -6.45
C SER A 46 5.39 6.17 -6.80
N GLN A 47 6.16 7.11 -7.34
CA GLN A 47 7.58 6.91 -7.64
C GLN A 47 8.39 6.69 -6.37
N ALA A 48 8.13 7.48 -5.33
CA ALA A 48 8.80 7.33 -4.05
C ALA A 48 8.48 5.98 -3.39
N LEU A 49 7.22 5.52 -3.46
CA LEU A 49 6.86 4.19 -2.99
C LEU A 49 7.56 3.07 -3.78
N GLN A 50 7.65 3.20 -5.11
CA GLN A 50 8.36 2.22 -5.94
C GLN A 50 9.85 2.12 -5.57
N ARG A 51 10.51 3.24 -5.29
CA ARG A 51 11.92 3.25 -4.81
C ARG A 51 12.10 2.52 -3.48
N LEU A 52 11.07 2.51 -2.64
CA LEU A 52 11.05 1.77 -1.37
C LEU A 52 10.58 0.31 -1.52
N GLY A 53 10.21 -0.12 -2.74
CA GLY A 53 9.60 -1.44 -2.97
C GLY A 53 8.20 -1.58 -2.36
N LEU A 54 7.49 -0.47 -2.15
CA LEU A 54 6.16 -0.41 -1.57
C LEU A 54 5.09 -0.26 -2.66
N THR A 55 3.94 -0.91 -2.47
CA THR A 55 2.76 -0.68 -3.31
C THR A 55 1.82 0.31 -2.65
N ALA A 56 1.04 1.04 -3.45
CA ALA A 56 0.02 1.96 -2.93
C ALA A 56 -1.02 1.23 -2.05
N THR A 57 -1.37 -0.02 -2.40
CA THR A 57 -2.27 -0.86 -1.61
C THR A 57 -1.69 -1.18 -0.23
N MET A 58 -0.39 -1.51 -0.15
CA MET A 58 0.26 -1.82 1.13
C MET A 58 0.32 -0.59 2.02
N VAL A 59 0.68 0.56 1.46
CA VAL A 59 0.74 1.83 2.21
C VAL A 59 -0.65 2.28 2.66
N ARG A 60 -1.67 2.10 1.82
CA ARG A 60 -3.06 2.34 2.19
C ARG A 60 -3.48 1.45 3.36
N HIS A 61 -3.14 0.16 3.31
CA HIS A 61 -3.43 -0.75 4.41
C HIS A 61 -2.74 -0.34 5.71
N TRP A 62 -1.49 0.16 5.65
CA TRP A 62 -0.79 0.66 6.84
C TRP A 62 -1.37 1.97 7.38
N GLU A 63 -1.84 2.85 6.49
CA GLU A 63 -2.57 4.07 6.87
C GLU A 63 -3.90 3.72 7.54
N GLU A 64 -4.65 2.76 6.99
CA GLU A 64 -5.90 2.24 7.58
C GLU A 64 -5.66 1.51 8.91
N ALA A 65 -4.53 0.83 9.06
CA ALA A 65 -4.12 0.21 10.32
C ALA A 65 -3.57 1.21 11.36
N GLY A 66 -3.46 2.49 11.01
CA GLY A 66 -2.98 3.54 11.90
C GLY A 66 -1.47 3.49 12.18
N ILE A 67 -0.67 2.80 11.38
CA ILE A 67 0.79 2.70 11.59
C ILE A 67 1.53 3.90 11.01
N VAL A 68 0.97 4.50 9.96
CA VAL A 68 1.56 5.66 9.28
C VAL A 68 0.45 6.62 8.90
N GLU A 69 0.73 7.91 8.98
CA GLU A 69 -0.17 8.95 8.49
C GLU A 69 0.57 9.81 7.47
N PHE A 70 -0.09 10.12 6.35
CA PHE A 70 0.47 10.99 5.32
C PHE A 70 -0.19 12.34 5.34
N LYS A 71 0.64 13.39 5.33
CA LYS A 71 0.17 14.74 5.05
C LYS A 71 -0.44 14.80 3.65
N ARG A 72 -1.44 15.67 3.50
CA ARG A 72 -2.11 15.92 2.23
C ARG A 72 -1.93 17.38 1.82
N VAL A 73 -1.47 17.61 0.59
CA VAL A 73 -1.37 18.93 -0.02
C VAL A 73 -2.19 18.93 -1.31
N GLY A 74 -3.17 19.82 -1.40
CA GLY A 74 -4.11 19.85 -2.53
C GLY A 74 -4.87 18.53 -2.74
N GLY A 75 -5.21 17.85 -1.63
CA GLY A 75 -5.92 16.57 -1.65
C GLY A 75 -5.06 15.35 -2.02
N ARG A 76 -3.75 15.51 -2.23
CA ARG A 76 -2.83 14.42 -2.59
C ARG A 76 -1.88 14.12 -1.43
N ARG A 77 -1.63 12.82 -1.19
CA ARG A 77 -0.61 12.38 -0.21
C ARG A 77 0.77 12.84 -0.64
N ILE A 78 1.55 13.33 0.32
CA ILE A 78 2.96 13.65 0.13
C ILE A 78 3.82 12.73 1.00
N ILE A 79 5.04 12.45 0.54
CA ILE A 79 6.07 11.81 1.35
C ILE A 79 7.05 12.91 1.71
N ASP A 80 6.97 13.40 2.94
CA ASP A 80 7.98 14.26 3.55
C ASP A 80 9.06 13.38 4.22
N ASP A 81 10.11 14.02 4.76
CA ASP A 81 11.21 13.31 5.39
C ASP A 81 10.75 12.45 6.58
N ASN A 82 9.77 12.93 7.35
CA ASN A 82 9.18 12.19 8.46
C ASN A 82 8.44 10.94 7.98
N ALA A 83 7.64 11.06 6.91
CA ALA A 83 6.96 9.91 6.31
C ALA A 83 7.97 8.91 5.73
N LEU A 84 9.07 9.39 5.13
CA LEU A 84 10.13 8.53 4.61
C LEU A 84 10.85 7.78 5.73
N GLU A 85 11.20 8.46 6.82
CA GLU A 85 11.81 7.86 8.00
C GLU A 85 10.89 6.83 8.66
N CYS A 86 9.59 7.15 8.77
CA CYS A 86 8.58 6.23 9.28
C CYS A 86 8.48 4.96 8.40
N LEU A 87 8.34 5.12 7.08
CA LEU A 87 8.23 4.00 6.14
C LEU A 87 9.48 3.11 6.15
N THR A 88 10.67 3.70 6.20
CA THR A 88 11.94 2.94 6.27
C THR A 88 12.05 2.17 7.59
N THR A 89 11.63 2.76 8.71
CA THR A 89 11.63 2.09 10.03
C THR A 89 10.63 0.93 10.06
N ILE A 90 9.42 1.10 9.51
CA ILE A 90 8.43 0.01 9.37
C ILE A 90 9.01 -1.14 8.54
N LEU A 91 9.71 -0.84 7.45
CA LEU A 91 10.36 -1.85 6.62
C LEU A 91 11.45 -2.62 7.39
N GLN A 92 12.25 -1.95 8.20
CA GLN A 92 13.26 -2.58 9.05
C GLN A 92 12.61 -3.51 10.10
N LEU A 93 11.56 -3.05 10.78
CA LEU A 93 10.80 -3.88 11.72
C LEU A 93 10.21 -5.11 11.04
N ARG A 94 9.63 -4.97 9.86
CA ARG A 94 9.10 -6.12 9.10
C ARG A 94 10.21 -7.11 8.72
N ARG A 95 11.40 -6.64 8.33
CA ARG A 95 12.58 -7.50 8.07
C ARG A 95 13.06 -8.21 9.33
N ALA A 96 12.92 -7.57 10.50
CA ALA A 96 13.19 -8.18 11.80
C ALA A 96 12.08 -9.14 12.28
N GLY A 97 11.05 -9.39 11.47
CA GLY A 97 10.00 -10.36 11.74
C GLY A 97 8.78 -9.80 12.48
N PHE A 98 8.68 -8.47 12.65
CA PHE A 98 7.49 -7.88 13.25
C PHE A 98 6.29 -7.94 12.31
N THR A 99 5.14 -8.33 12.88
CA THR A 99 3.84 -8.19 12.23
C THR A 99 3.33 -6.75 12.35
N ILE A 100 2.45 -6.35 11.43
CA ILE A 100 1.76 -5.04 11.43
C ILE A 100 1.15 -4.72 12.81
N ARG A 101 0.47 -5.70 13.43
CA ARG A 101 -0.12 -5.56 14.77
C ARG A 101 0.90 -5.35 15.88
N GLN A 102 2.07 -5.96 15.79
CA GLN A 102 3.13 -5.72 16.77
C GLN A 102 3.74 -4.32 16.61
N ILE A 103 3.82 -3.81 15.37
CA ILE A 103 4.28 -2.45 15.11
C ILE A 103 3.29 -1.43 15.67
N THR A 104 1.97 -1.63 15.54
CA THR A 104 0.98 -0.74 16.19
C THR A 104 1.13 -0.71 17.71
N TRP A 105 1.61 -1.80 18.32
CA TRP A 105 1.75 -1.92 19.77
C TRP A 105 3.08 -1.40 20.31
N THR A 106 3.97 -0.87 19.48
CA THR A 106 5.19 -0.24 19.99
C THR A 106 4.91 1.08 20.69
N SER A 107 3.72 1.65 20.52
CA SER A 107 3.31 2.91 21.16
C SER A 107 1.84 2.83 21.58
N ASP A 108 1.51 3.52 22.67
CA ASP A 108 0.13 3.69 23.14
C ASP A 108 -0.65 4.73 22.31
N ILE A 109 0.05 5.49 21.46
CA ILE A 109 -0.51 6.54 20.61
C ILE A 109 -0.31 6.13 19.14
N LEU A 110 -1.34 6.34 18.32
CA LEU A 110 -1.29 6.11 16.89
C LEU A 110 -1.20 7.44 16.11
N PRO A 111 -0.38 7.52 15.04
CA PRO A 111 0.59 6.51 14.62
C PRO A 111 1.77 6.39 15.60
N PRO A 112 2.41 5.20 15.70
CA PRO A 112 3.56 5.01 16.58
C PRO A 112 4.71 5.93 16.19
N THR A 113 5.38 6.50 17.19
CA THR A 113 6.52 7.36 16.94
C THR A 113 7.69 6.56 16.36
N VAL A 114 8.49 7.22 15.51
CA VAL A 114 9.70 6.62 14.93
C VAL A 114 10.67 6.17 16.03
N SER A 115 10.79 6.94 17.12
CA SER A 115 11.64 6.58 18.26
C SER A 115 11.18 5.29 18.96
N ALA A 116 9.87 5.12 19.19
CA ALA A 116 9.34 3.90 19.77
C ALA A 116 9.58 2.67 18.86
N MET A 117 9.38 2.84 17.56
CA MET A 117 9.66 1.81 16.56
C MET A 117 11.15 1.44 16.50
N ARG A 118 12.06 2.43 16.59
CA ARG A 118 13.51 2.21 16.65
C ARG A 118 13.93 1.44 17.89
N HIS A 119 13.43 1.84 19.07
CA HIS A 119 13.69 1.10 20.31
C HIS A 119 13.22 -0.35 20.23
N ALA A 120 12.04 -0.60 19.65
CA ALA A 120 11.55 -1.96 19.44
C ALA A 120 12.44 -2.78 18.48
N LEU A 121 12.99 -2.14 17.44
CA LEU A 121 13.91 -2.77 16.51
C LEU A 121 15.24 -3.13 17.18
N GLU A 122 15.84 -2.19 17.92
CA GLU A 122 17.08 -2.38 18.66
C GLU A 122 16.94 -3.52 19.69
N ALA A 123 15.84 -3.53 20.44
CA ALA A 123 15.54 -4.59 21.40
C ALA A 123 15.47 -5.97 20.72
N ARG A 124 14.83 -6.07 19.55
CA ARG A 124 14.76 -7.32 18.78
C ARG A 124 16.14 -7.77 18.31
N GLN A 125 16.95 -6.85 17.79
CA GLN A 125 18.29 -7.15 17.30
C GLN A 125 19.19 -7.66 18.43
N GLY A 126 19.18 -6.99 19.59
CA GLY A 126 19.93 -7.43 20.77
C GLY A 126 19.54 -8.84 21.23
N LEU A 127 18.24 -9.15 21.29
CA LEU A 127 17.78 -10.51 21.62
C LEU A 127 18.30 -11.56 20.64
N THR A 128 18.27 -11.27 19.33
CA THR A 128 18.78 -12.20 18.32
C THR A 128 20.29 -12.39 18.40
N GLU A 129 21.03 -11.35 18.75
CA GLU A 129 22.48 -11.41 18.90
C GLU A 129 22.89 -12.23 20.13
N ILE A 130 22.23 -12.03 21.27
CA ILE A 130 22.44 -12.84 22.48
C ILE A 130 22.14 -14.32 22.21
N ALA A 131 21.04 -14.62 21.51
CA ALA A 131 20.69 -15.99 21.14
C ALA A 131 21.74 -16.64 20.22
N ARG A 132 22.34 -15.88 19.30
CA ARG A 132 23.43 -16.36 18.44
C ARG A 132 24.71 -16.61 19.24
N ALA A 133 25.11 -15.67 20.09
CA ALA A 133 26.31 -15.79 20.91
C ALA A 133 26.26 -17.00 21.85
N THR A 134 25.11 -17.24 22.48
CA THR A 134 24.91 -18.42 23.35
C THR A 134 24.96 -19.73 22.56
N THR A 135 24.42 -19.76 21.34
CA THR A 135 24.49 -20.92 20.44
C THR A 135 25.94 -21.23 20.04
N ILE A 136 26.72 -20.22 19.66
CA ILE A 136 28.14 -20.38 19.31
C ILE A 136 28.95 -20.87 20.52
N ALA A 137 28.79 -20.24 21.69
CA ALA A 137 29.49 -20.63 22.90
C ALA A 137 29.20 -22.10 23.28
N ARG A 138 27.93 -22.53 23.18
CA ARG A 138 27.54 -23.92 23.42
C ARG A 138 28.21 -24.89 22.44
N ALA A 139 28.23 -24.56 21.15
CA ALA A 139 28.86 -25.41 20.14
C ALA A 139 30.37 -25.61 20.38
N ILE A 140 31.07 -24.55 20.80
CA ILE A 140 32.50 -24.60 21.15
C ILE A 140 32.74 -25.53 22.35
N VAL A 141 31.94 -25.41 23.42
CA VAL A 141 32.07 -26.25 24.62
C VAL A 141 31.81 -27.73 24.28
N THR A 142 30.77 -28.02 23.49
CA THR A 142 30.46 -29.40 23.11
C THR A 142 31.49 -30.01 22.16
N GLY A 143 32.05 -29.22 21.23
CA GLY A 143 33.06 -29.69 20.28
C GLY A 143 34.42 -29.98 20.92
N ARG A 144 34.75 -29.32 22.03
CA ARG A 144 36.02 -29.49 22.75
C ARG A 144 36.08 -30.74 23.64
N ASN A 145 34.93 -31.34 23.98
CA ASN A 145 34.85 -32.54 24.83
C ASN A 145 34.79 -33.86 24.03
N ALA A 146 34.91 -33.81 22.69
CA ALA A 146 34.77 -34.97 21.81
C ALA A 146 36.12 -35.53 21.28
N THR A 147 37.24 -35.13 21.88
CA THR A 147 38.61 -35.57 21.55
C THR A 147 39.33 -36.01 22.81
#